data_AF-A0A941TJS3-F1
#
_entry.id   AF-A0A941TJS3-F1
#
_cell.length_a   1.000
_cell.length_b   1.000
_cell.length_c   1.000
_cell.angle_alpha   90.00
_cell.angle_beta   90.00
_cell.angle_gamma   90.00
#
_symmetry.space_group_name_H-M   'P 1'
#
loop_
_entity.id
_entity.type
_entity.pdbx_description
1 polymer ?
#
loop_
_entity_poly.entity_id
_entity_poly.type
_entity_poly.pdbx_seq_one_letter_code
_entity_poly.pdbx_strand_id
1 'polypeptide(L)' 'MRNFLYRCPIVGLNVQGSIKRDKPSDVGKDHHIVTCLACGGIHIVNPTTGKLLRDETETKN' A
#
# COMPACT_ATOMS: atom_id res chain seq x y z
N MET A 1 5.55 -6.51 13.62
CA MET A 1 5.42 -5.52 12.51
C MET A 1 6.11 -6.08 11.26
N ARG A 2 5.62 -5.74 10.06
CA ARG A 2 6.28 -6.04 8.78
C ARG A 2 6.41 -4.73 8.01
N ASN A 3 7.61 -4.45 7.53
CA ASN A 3 7.88 -3.30 6.67
C ASN A 3 7.81 -3.74 5.21
N PHE A 4 7.41 -2.84 4.34
CA PHE A 4 7.36 -3.03 2.90
C PHE A 4 7.60 -1.70 2.19
N LEU A 5 7.91 -1.76 0.90
CA LEU A 5 8.07 -0.57 0.06
C LEU A 5 6.91 -0.47 -0.92
N TYR A 6 6.50 0.75 -1.20
CA TYR A 6 5.54 1.05 -2.26
C TYR A 6 5.85 2.41 -2.87
N ARG A 7 5.36 2.65 -4.10
CA ARG A 7 5.54 3.92 -4.78
C ARG A 7 4.36 4.86 -4.47
N CYS A 8 4.64 6.03 -3.93
CA CYS A 8 3.60 7.04 -3.73
C CYS A 8 3.15 7.59 -5.09
N PRO A 9 1.84 7.55 -5.42
CA PRO A 9 1.34 8.02 -6.71
C PRO A 9 1.33 9.56 -6.83
N ILE A 10 1.42 10.27 -5.70
CA ILE A 10 1.37 11.73 -5.66
C ILE A 10 2.77 12.32 -5.88
N VAL A 11 3.77 11.87 -5.11
CA VAL A 11 5.15 12.40 -5.19
C VAL A 11 6.09 11.56 -6.05
N GLY A 12 5.69 10.35 -6.44
CA GLY A 12 6.48 9.44 -7.27
C GLY A 12 7.65 8.73 -6.56
N LEU A 13 7.86 9.00 -5.26
CA LEU A 13 8.92 8.41 -4.44
C LEU A 13 8.56 7.02 -3.89
N ASN A 14 9.58 6.20 -3.64
CA ASN A 14 9.43 4.96 -2.88
C ASN A 14 9.35 5.28 -1.38
N VAL A 15 8.31 4.78 -0.72
CA VAL A 15 8.00 5.04 0.69
C VAL A 15 7.96 3.72 1.45
N GLN A 16 8.51 3.72 2.66
CA GLN A 16 8.39 2.58 3.57
C GLN A 16 7.03 2.61 4.28
N GLY A 17 6.24 1.55 4.09
CA GLY A 17 5.05 1.26 4.87
C GLY A 17 5.32 0.23 5.96
N SER A 18 4.52 0.26 7.02
CA SER A 18 4.57 -0.72 8.11
C SER A 18 3.17 -1.21 8.45
N ILE A 19 2.99 -2.53 8.51
CA ILE A 19 1.75 -3.17 8.97
C ILE A 19 2.01 -3.99 10.25
N LYS A 20 1.00 -4.05 11.12
CA LYS A 20 0.99 -5.01 12.24
C LYS A 20 0.77 -6.41 11.65
N ARG A 21 1.49 -7.41 12.16
CA ARG A 21 1.35 -8.81 11.68
C ARG A 21 0.02 -9.43 12.13
N ASP A 22 -0.62 -8.82 13.13
CA ASP A 22 -1.85 -9.33 13.74
C ASP A 22 -3.07 -8.60 13.17
N LYS A 23 -3.88 -9.42 12.49
CA LYS A 23 -5.17 -9.18 11.84
C LYS A 23 -5.13 -8.67 10.40
N PRO A 24 -5.69 -9.43 9.43
CA PRO A 24 -6.04 -8.87 8.13
C PRO A 24 -7.01 -7.72 8.40
N SER A 25 -6.62 -6.52 8.00
CA SER A 25 -7.54 -5.38 8.00
C SER A 25 -8.55 -5.65 6.88
N ASP A 26 -9.84 -5.38 7.13
CA ASP A 26 -10.98 -5.76 6.29
C ASP A 26 -11.05 -5.14 4.86
N VAL A 27 -9.90 -4.88 4.22
CA VAL A 27 -9.82 -4.48 2.81
C VAL A 27 -9.20 -5.63 2.01
N GLY A 28 -10.06 -6.55 1.58
CA GLY A 28 -9.79 -7.55 0.55
C GLY A 28 -8.47 -8.30 0.68
N LYS A 29 -8.36 -9.19 1.69
CA LYS A 29 -7.29 -10.19 2.01
C LYS A 29 -5.82 -9.75 1.98
N ASP A 30 -5.43 -8.88 1.06
CA ASP A 30 -4.06 -8.54 0.71
C ASP A 30 -3.81 -7.02 0.69
N HIS A 31 -4.82 -6.15 0.92
CA HIS A 31 -4.64 -4.69 0.91
C HIS A 31 -4.74 -4.06 2.29
N HIS A 32 -3.87 -3.08 2.54
CA HIS A 32 -3.81 -2.37 3.81
C HIS A 32 -3.80 -0.87 3.62
N ILE A 33 -4.52 -0.19 4.51
CA ILE A 33 -4.54 1.27 4.60
C ILE A 33 -3.24 1.72 5.30
N VAL A 34 -2.45 2.54 4.63
CA VAL A 34 -1.23 3.14 5.18
C VAL A 34 -1.23 4.66 5.02
N THR A 35 -0.69 5.35 6.02
CA THR A 35 -0.41 6.78 5.92
C THR A 35 0.96 6.98 5.27
N CYS A 36 1.01 7.79 4.21
CA CYS A 36 2.22 8.06 3.47
C CYS A 36 3.09 9.09 4.16
N LEU A 37 4.33 8.71 4.49
CA LEU A 37 5.29 9.64 5.09
C LEU A 37 5.81 10.70 4.10
N ALA A 38 5.64 10.48 2.80
CA ALA A 38 6.15 11.41 1.78
C ALA A 38 5.13 12.47 1.35
N CYS A 39 3.83 12.13 1.28
CA CYS A 39 2.78 13.08 0.88
C CYS A 39 1.75 13.39 1.97
N GLY A 40 1.79 12.69 3.12
CA GLY A 40 0.80 12.82 4.19
C GLY A 40 -0.56 12.18 3.89
N GLY A 41 -0.79 11.69 2.67
CA GLY A 41 -2.05 11.07 2.25
C GLY A 41 -2.21 9.62 2.72
N ILE A 42 -3.40 9.07 2.48
CA ILE A 42 -3.73 7.67 2.75
C ILE A 42 -3.64 6.86 1.46
N HIS A 43 -2.96 5.71 1.49
CA HIS A 43 -2.85 4.78 0.38
C HIS A 43 -3.33 3.39 0.77
N ILE A 44 -4.03 2.73 -0.15
CA ILE A 44 -4.42 1.33 -0.02
C ILE A 44 -3.42 0.52 -0.82
N VAL A 45 -2.56 -0.21 -0.13
CA VAL A 45 -1.40 -0.87 -0.71
C VAL A 45 -1.40 -2.34 -0.35
N ASN A 46 -1.05 -3.19 -1.31
CA ASN A 46 -0.72 -4.57 -1.05
C ASN A 46 0.72 -4.67 -0.53
N PRO A 47 0.97 -5.00 0.75
CA PRO A 47 2.32 -5.03 1.32
C PRO A 47 3.15 -6.22 0.83
N THR A 48 2.55 -7.18 0.14
CA THR A 48 3.26 -8.30 -0.51
C THR A 48 3.83 -7.88 -1.85
N THR A 49 3.08 -7.09 -2.64
CA THR A 49 3.49 -6.68 -4.00
C THR A 49 4.02 -5.24 -4.07
N GLY A 50 3.73 -4.41 -3.08
CA GLY A 50 3.98 -2.97 -3.10
C GLY A 50 3.07 -2.18 -4.03
N LYS A 51 2.07 -2.84 -4.65
CA LYS A 51 1.14 -2.22 -5.60
C LYS A 51 -0.01 -1.50 -4.89
N LEU A 52 -0.49 -0.42 -5.50
CA LEU A 52 -1.70 0.26 -5.05
C LEU A 52 -2.93 -0.51 -5.55
N LEU A 53 -4.06 -0.38 -4.83
CA LEU A 53 -5.33 -0.96 -5.27
C LEU A 53 -5.70 -0.54 -6.71
N ARG A 54 -5.38 0.69 -7.10
CA ARG A 54 -5.61 1.20 -8.45
C ARG A 54 -4.79 0.45 -9.51
N ASP A 55 -3.53 0.14 -9.22
CA ASP A 55 -2.62 -0.50 -10.18
C ASP A 55 -3.07 -1.93 -10.53
N GLU A 56 -3.82 -2.58 -9.63
CA GLU A 56 -4.33 -3.93 -9.87
C GLU A 56 -5.58 -3.92 -10.78
N THR A 57 -6.39 -2.86 -10.72
CA THR A 57 -7.56 -2.69 -11.60
C THR A 57 -7.21 -2.35 -13.05
N GLU A 58 -6.00 -1.85 -13.30
CA GLU A 58 -5.53 -1.50 -14.65
C GLU A 58 -4.97 -2.70 -15.45
N THR A 59 -4.98 -3.92 -14.89
CA THR A 59 -4.48 -5.14 -15.57
C THR A 59 -5.53 -5.88 -16.45
N LYS A 60 -6.65 -5.24 -16.79
CA LYS A 60 -7.60 -5.77 -17.78
C LYS A 60 -7.60 -4.86 -19.01
N ASN A 61 -6.67 -5.08 -19.93
CA ASN A 61 -6.80 -4.72 -21.34
C ASN A 61 -5.95 -5.67 -22.19
#